data_AF-A0A0S3QZM9-F1
#
_entry.id   AF-A0A0S3QZM9-F1
#
_cell.length_a   1.000
_cell.length_b   1.000
_cell.length_c   1.000
_cell.angle_alpha   90.00
_cell.angle_beta   90.00
_cell.angle_gamma   90.00
#
_symmetry.space_group_name_H-M   'P 1'
#
loop_
_entity.id
_entity.type
_entity.pdbx_description
1 polymer ?
#
loop_
_entity_poly.entity_id
_entity_poly.type
_entity_poly.pdbx_seq_one_letter_code
_entity_poly.pdbx_strand_id
1 'polypeptide(L)'
;MRCAAVSSVRTVEETVKSVIGPVYEKFHLVPDELLRIADRSVYPVQHPQAPARSTASDIAAAVYSKCKPAAKEAYDRFGAKVEHCAETTRQRLFPPAPNTSCWMEKYNEKVVTAAKKSCRVPALVP
;
A
#
# COMPACT_ATOMS: atom_id res chain seq x y z
N MET A 1 17.10 21.01 -16.55
CA MET A 1 16.91 19.57 -16.20
C MET A 1 15.44 19.09 -16.11
N ARG A 2 14.43 19.84 -16.60
CA ARG A 2 13.00 19.40 -16.50
C ARG A 2 12.50 18.54 -17.67
N CYS A 3 13.23 18.46 -18.79
CA CYS A 3 12.75 17.80 -20.00
C CYS A 3 12.93 16.26 -20.01
N ALA A 4 13.91 15.73 -19.26
CA ALA A 4 14.19 14.29 -19.25
C ALA A 4 13.09 13.48 -18.52
N ALA A 5 12.54 14.01 -17.42
CA ALA A 5 11.53 13.33 -16.60
C ALA A 5 10.17 13.18 -17.30
N VAL A 6 9.78 14.13 -18.15
CA VAL A 6 8.50 14.08 -18.89
C VAL A 6 8.57 13.06 -20.05
N SER A 7 9.79 12.71 -20.50
CA SER A 7 9.98 11.69 -21.54
C SER A 7 9.80 10.28 -21.00
N SER A 8 10.33 9.98 -19.81
CA SER A 8 10.21 8.64 -19.21
C SER A 8 8.79 8.31 -18.77
N VAL A 9 8.06 9.28 -18.22
CA VAL A 9 6.65 9.09 -17.83
C VAL A 9 5.80 8.73 -19.05
N ARG A 10 5.96 9.45 -20.17
CA ARG A 10 5.23 9.14 -21.42
C ARG A 10 5.59 7.78 -21.98
N THR A 11 6.87 7.38 -21.94
CA THR A 11 7.26 6.03 -22.38
C THR A 11 6.62 4.92 -21.53
N VAL A 12 6.57 5.11 -20.21
CA VAL A 12 5.90 4.16 -19.31
C VAL A 12 4.39 4.14 -19.59
N GLU A 13 3.76 5.29 -19.77
CA GLU A 13 2.33 5.40 -20.10
C GLU A 13 1.99 4.65 -21.39
N GLU A 14 2.75 4.86 -22.47
CA GLU A 14 2.54 4.16 -23.75
C GLU A 14 2.76 2.64 -23.62
N THR A 15 3.75 2.22 -22.82
CA THR A 15 4.00 0.79 -22.56
C THR A 15 2.84 0.17 -21.80
N VAL A 16 2.37 0.82 -20.73
CA VAL A 16 1.22 0.35 -19.94
C VAL A 16 -0.03 0.29 -20.82
N LYS A 17 -0.27 1.30 -21.65
CA LYS A 17 -1.39 1.34 -22.58
C LYS A 17 -1.31 0.23 -23.63
N SER A 18 -0.12 -0.08 -24.14
CA SER A 18 0.08 -1.19 -25.07
C SER A 18 -0.17 -2.56 -24.44
N VAL A 19 0.14 -2.74 -23.15
CA VAL A 19 -0.06 -4.00 -22.43
C VAL A 19 -1.52 -4.16 -22.01
N ILE A 20 -2.14 -3.09 -21.52
CA ILE A 20 -3.51 -3.12 -20.97
C ILE A 20 -4.57 -2.97 -22.07
N GLY A 21 -4.27 -2.28 -23.17
CA GLY A 21 -5.21 -2.06 -24.28
C GLY A 21 -5.87 -3.37 -24.76
N PRO A 22 -5.11 -4.43 -25.08
CA PRO A 22 -5.68 -5.73 -25.47
C PRO A 22 -6.52 -6.42 -24.39
N VAL A 23 -6.26 -6.15 -23.11
CA VAL A 23 -7.05 -6.66 -21.99
C VAL A 23 -8.37 -5.89 -21.90
N TYR A 24 -8.31 -4.57 -22.01
CA TYR A 24 -9.50 -3.72 -22.01
C TYR A 24 -10.43 -4.07 -23.19
N GLU A 25 -9.89 -4.24 -24.41
CA GLU A 25 -10.66 -4.67 -25.57
C GLU A 25 -11.41 -6.00 -25.36
N LYS A 26 -10.83 -6.94 -24.62
CA LYS A 26 -11.49 -8.24 -24.33
C LYS A 26 -12.55 -8.16 -23.25
N PHE A 27 -12.42 -7.24 -22.30
CA PHE A 27 -13.22 -7.23 -21.07
C PHE A 27 -14.09 -5.98 -20.89
N HIS A 28 -14.02 -4.98 -21.76
CA HIS A 28 -14.75 -3.72 -21.57
C HIS A 28 -16.27 -3.88 -21.50
N LEU A 29 -16.84 -4.91 -22.13
CA LEU A 29 -18.28 -5.21 -22.10
C LEU A 29 -18.73 -6.07 -20.91
N VAL A 30 -17.79 -6.72 -20.21
CA VAL A 30 -18.13 -7.56 -19.04
C VAL A 30 -18.73 -6.74 -17.89
N PRO A 31 -18.23 -5.54 -17.55
CA PRO A 31 -18.88 -4.64 -16.60
C PRO A 31 -20.33 -4.31 -16.97
N ASP A 32 -20.61 -4.00 -18.23
CA ASP A 32 -21.97 -3.66 -18.71
C ASP A 32 -22.93 -4.84 -18.60
N GLU A 33 -22.47 -6.04 -18.91
CA GLU A 33 -23.29 -7.25 -18.84
C GLU A 33 -23.64 -7.63 -17.40
N LEU A 34 -22.71 -7.45 -16.45
CA LEU A 34 -22.98 -7.63 -15.02
C LEU A 34 -24.01 -6.61 -14.50
N LEU A 35 -23.90 -5.35 -14.93
CA LEU A 35 -24.86 -4.30 -14.60
C LEU A 35 -26.26 -4.63 -15.14
N ARG A 36 -26.36 -5.13 -16.38
CA ARG A 36 -27.64 -5.56 -16.98
C ARG A 36 -28.28 -6.73 -16.23
N ILE A 37 -27.49 -7.71 -15.78
CA ILE A 37 -27.98 -8.85 -14.99
C ILE A 37 -28.50 -8.39 -13.63
N ALA A 38 -27.76 -7.48 -12.97
CA ALA A 38 -28.17 -6.90 -11.70
C ALA A 38 -29.51 -6.15 -11.83
N ASP A 39 -29.66 -5.33 -12.87
CA ASP A 39 -30.89 -4.55 -13.13
C ASP A 39 -32.11 -5.46 -13.39
N ARG A 40 -31.90 -6.57 -14.12
CA ARG A 40 -32.95 -7.58 -14.36
C ARG A 40 -33.35 -8.35 -13.09
N SER A 41 -32.49 -8.40 -12.07
CA SER A 41 -32.79 -9.08 -10.80
C SER A 41 -33.67 -8.27 -9.85
N VAL A 42 -33.95 -6.99 -10.16
CA VAL A 42 -34.72 -6.06 -9.31
C VAL A 42 -36.24 -6.19 -9.52
N TYR A 43 -36.72 -7.05 -10.42
CA TYR A 43 -38.17 -7.31 -10.51
C TYR A 43 -38.63 -8.21 -9.36
N PRO A 44 -39.51 -7.75 -8.45
CA PRO A 44 -40.01 -8.57 -7.38
C PRO A 44 -41.01 -9.59 -7.96
N VAL A 45 -40.53 -10.79 -8.23
CA VAL A 45 -41.38 -11.95 -8.52
C VAL A 45 -42.10 -12.32 -7.22
N GLN A 46 -43.31 -11.78 -7.03
CA GLN A 46 -44.20 -12.15 -5.93
C GLN A 46 -44.80 -13.52 -6.23
N HIS A 47 -44.23 -14.57 -5.65
CA HIS A 47 -44.88 -15.88 -5.55
C HIS A 47 -45.73 -15.93 -4.27
N PRO A 48 -46.92 -16.57 -4.29
CA PRO A 48 -47.73 -16.79 -3.10
C PRO A 48 -46.92 -17.56 -2.04
N GLN A 49 -46.84 -17.01 -0.82
CA GLN A 49 -46.08 -17.59 0.28
C GLN A 49 -46.73 -18.90 0.77
N ALA A 50 -46.00 -20.01 0.58
CA ALA A 50 -46.19 -21.27 1.31
C ALA A 50 -45.56 -21.15 2.72
N PRO A 51 -45.97 -21.97 3.71
CA PRO A 51 -45.67 -21.73 5.13
C PRO A 51 -44.17 -21.65 5.39
N ALA A 52 -43.81 -20.76 6.33
CA ALA A 52 -42.46 -20.28 6.66
C ALA A 52 -41.39 -21.38 6.72
N ARG A 53 -40.91 -21.80 5.56
CA ARG A 53 -39.63 -22.46 5.40
C ARG A 53 -38.60 -21.33 5.36
N SER A 54 -37.57 -21.43 6.18
CA SER A 54 -36.44 -20.50 6.18
C SER A 54 -36.05 -20.22 4.74
N THR A 55 -36.11 -18.96 4.33
CA THR A 55 -35.73 -18.64 2.95
C THR A 55 -34.24 -18.91 2.77
N ALA A 56 -33.82 -19.14 1.53
CA ALA A 56 -32.39 -19.27 1.20
C ALA A 56 -31.58 -18.06 1.74
N SER A 57 -32.20 -16.88 1.79
CA SER A 57 -31.66 -15.66 2.41
C SER A 57 -31.41 -15.82 3.92
N ASP A 58 -32.39 -16.34 4.68
CA ASP A 58 -32.25 -16.54 6.13
C ASP A 58 -31.13 -17.53 6.44
N ILE A 59 -31.02 -18.60 5.65
CA ILE A 59 -29.95 -19.60 5.78
C ILE A 59 -28.59 -18.96 5.46
N ALA A 60 -28.49 -18.20 4.36
CA ALA A 60 -27.26 -17.51 3.99
C ALA A 60 -26.82 -16.50 5.06
N ALA A 61 -27.76 -15.73 5.62
CA ALA A 61 -27.48 -14.77 6.70
C ALA A 61 -26.97 -15.47 7.97
N ALA A 62 -27.55 -16.62 8.32
CA ALA A 62 -27.11 -17.42 9.46
C ALA A 62 -25.71 -18.05 9.27
N VAL A 63 -25.35 -18.42 8.04
CA VAL A 63 -23.99 -18.91 7.73
C VAL A 63 -23.01 -17.74 7.74
N TYR A 64 -23.36 -16.62 7.10
CA TYR A 64 -22.50 -15.44 7.03
C TYR A 64 -22.18 -14.88 8.43
N SER A 65 -23.16 -14.83 9.34
CA SER A 65 -22.94 -14.36 10.70
C SER A 65 -21.95 -15.22 11.49
N LYS A 66 -21.94 -16.54 11.25
CA LYS A 66 -20.97 -17.47 11.84
C LYS A 66 -19.57 -17.32 11.23
N CYS A 67 -19.49 -17.07 9.93
CA CYS A 67 -18.21 -16.91 9.23
C CYS A 67 -17.54 -15.56 9.50
N LYS A 68 -18.32 -14.50 9.75
CA LYS A 68 -17.83 -13.12 9.95
C LYS A 68 -16.70 -12.99 10.98
N PRO A 69 -16.82 -13.50 12.24
CA PRO A 69 -15.75 -13.37 13.22
C PRO A 69 -14.49 -14.16 12.83
N ALA A 70 -14.65 -15.38 12.28
CA ALA A 70 -13.52 -16.21 11.83
C ALA A 70 -12.77 -15.57 10.66
N ALA A 71 -13.50 -14.99 9.71
CA ALA A 71 -12.92 -14.23 8.61
C ALA A 71 -12.16 -13.00 9.14
N LYS A 72 -12.76 -12.24 10.06
CA LYS A 72 -12.11 -11.09 10.69
C LYS A 72 -10.81 -11.48 11.39
N GLU A 73 -10.82 -12.55 12.20
CA GLU A 73 -9.63 -13.03 12.88
C GLU A 73 -8.54 -13.49 11.90
N ALA A 74 -8.90 -14.13 10.79
CA ALA A 74 -7.96 -14.46 9.73
C ALA A 74 -7.33 -13.19 9.11
N TYR A 75 -8.15 -12.19 8.77
CA TYR A 75 -7.66 -10.91 8.25
C TYR A 75 -6.75 -10.20 9.24
N ASP A 76 -7.13 -10.11 10.52
CA ASP A 76 -6.34 -9.45 11.56
C ASP A 76 -4.96 -10.16 11.72
N ARG A 77 -4.94 -11.50 11.70
CA ARG A 77 -3.69 -12.29 11.76
C ARG A 77 -2.76 -12.07 10.57
N PHE A 78 -3.31 -11.94 9.36
CA PHE A 78 -2.51 -11.69 8.17
C PHE A 78 -2.11 -10.23 8.03
N GLY A 79 -2.96 -9.28 8.42
CA GLY A 79 -2.70 -7.84 8.33
C GLY A 79 -1.40 -7.44 9.02
N ALA A 80 -1.26 -7.78 10.30
CA ALA A 80 -0.03 -7.47 11.06
C ALA A 80 1.23 -8.10 10.45
N LYS A 81 1.13 -9.31 9.88
CA LYS A 81 2.25 -10.00 9.22
C LYS A 81 2.62 -9.36 7.88
N VAL A 82 1.62 -8.97 7.10
CA VAL A 82 1.81 -8.29 5.81
C VAL A 82 2.44 -6.92 6.04
N GLU A 83 1.96 -6.16 7.02
CA GLU A 83 2.53 -4.86 7.40
C GLU A 83 3.98 -4.99 7.87
N HIS A 84 4.27 -5.93 8.78
CA HIS A 84 5.64 -6.16 9.24
C HIS A 84 6.57 -6.55 8.09
N CYS A 85 6.11 -7.44 7.18
CA CYS A 85 6.90 -7.84 6.02
C CYS A 85 7.13 -6.69 5.04
N ALA A 86 6.11 -5.87 4.80
CA ALA A 86 6.19 -4.68 3.96
C ALA A 86 7.17 -3.65 4.53
N GLU A 87 7.10 -3.38 5.84
CA GLU A 87 7.98 -2.44 6.53
C GLU A 87 9.43 -2.95 6.57
N THR A 88 9.64 -4.23 6.88
CA THR A 88 10.98 -4.86 6.85
C THR A 88 11.59 -4.76 5.44
N THR A 89 10.80 -5.06 4.41
CA THR A 89 11.24 -4.98 3.01
C THR A 89 11.55 -3.54 2.61
N ARG A 90 10.72 -2.58 3.03
CA ARG A 90 10.93 -1.15 2.80
C ARG A 90 12.23 -0.68 3.45
N GLN A 91 12.51 -1.02 4.71
CA GLN A 91 13.75 -0.64 5.39
C GLN A 91 14.99 -1.27 4.74
N ARG A 92 14.86 -2.49 4.20
CA ARG A 92 15.95 -3.16 3.49
C ARG A 92 16.26 -2.52 2.14
N LEU A 93 15.22 -2.15 1.39
CA LEU A 93 15.35 -1.52 0.08
C LEU A 93 15.69 -0.03 0.18
N PHE A 94 15.23 0.63 1.24
CA PHE A 94 15.39 2.04 1.51
C PHE A 94 15.87 2.23 2.94
N PRO A 95 17.19 2.05 3.19
CA PRO A 95 17.76 2.27 4.51
C PRO A 95 17.41 3.68 5.01
N PRO A 96 17.01 3.84 6.28
CA PRO A 96 16.80 5.16 6.83
C PRO A 96 18.07 5.98 6.69
N ALA A 97 17.94 7.25 6.28
CA ALA A 97 19.07 8.15 6.21
C ALA A 97 19.80 8.14 7.56
N PRO A 98 21.15 8.16 7.59
CA PRO A 98 21.86 8.24 8.85
C PRO A 98 21.34 9.45 9.60
N ASN A 99 21.00 9.27 10.88
CA ASN A 99 20.50 10.34 11.72
C ASN A 99 21.39 11.58 11.54
N THR A 100 20.79 12.73 11.26
CA THR A 100 21.53 13.99 11.05
C THR A 100 22.39 14.36 12.26
N SER A 101 22.07 13.82 13.43
CA SER A 101 22.89 13.85 14.65
C SER A 101 24.28 13.23 14.48
N CYS A 102 24.41 12.06 13.83
CA CYS A 102 25.73 11.43 13.64
C CYS A 102 26.65 12.32 12.79
N TRP A 103 26.10 13.00 11.79
CA TRP A 103 26.85 13.93 10.94
C TRP A 103 27.25 15.21 11.69
N MET A 104 26.35 15.78 12.51
CA MET A 104 26.66 16.94 13.36
C MET A 104 27.69 16.61 14.43
N GLU A 105 27.58 15.46 15.07
CA GLU A 105 28.50 15.03 16.14
C GLU A 105 29.93 14.86 15.60
N LYS A 106 30.06 14.22 14.43
CA LYS A 106 31.36 14.04 13.77
C LYS A 106 31.97 15.37 13.27
N TYR A 107 31.13 16.32 12.85
CA TYR A 107 31.57 17.67 12.49
C TYR A 107 32.05 18.44 13.73
N ASN A 108 31.25 18.45 14.80
CA ASN A 108 31.57 19.13 16.05
C ASN A 108 32.84 18.59 16.69
N GLU A 109 33.03 17.27 16.70
CA GLU A 109 34.26 16.63 17.21
C GLU A 109 35.50 17.09 16.43
N LYS A 110 35.41 17.17 15.09
CA LYS A 110 36.51 17.65 14.25
C LYS A 110 36.81 19.12 14.49
N VAL A 111 35.79 19.96 14.64
CA VAL A 111 35.94 21.40 14.95
C VAL A 111 36.60 21.59 16.32
N VAL A 112 36.15 20.87 17.35
CA VAL A 112 36.73 20.92 18.71
C VAL A 112 38.17 20.42 18.71
N THR A 113 38.45 19.33 17.98
CA THR A 113 39.81 18.78 17.90
C THR A 113 40.76 19.71 17.15
N ALA A 114 40.29 20.35 16.07
CA ALA A 114 41.06 21.35 15.33
C ALA A 114 41.35 22.58 16.18
N ALA A 115 40.33 23.10 16.88
CA ALA A 115 40.47 24.21 17.82
C ALA A 115 41.44 23.87 18.96
N LYS A 116 41.37 22.68 19.53
CA LYS A 116 42.28 22.24 20.61
C LYS A 116 43.73 22.07 20.14
N LYS A 117 43.93 21.67 18.87
CA LYS A 117 45.26 21.60 18.25
C LYS A 117 45.82 22.99 17.91
N SER A 118 45.00 23.91 17.43
CA SER A 118 45.41 25.30 17.12
C SER A 118 45.59 26.16 18.37
N CYS A 119 44.86 25.87 19.45
CA CYS A 119 44.99 26.53 20.75
C CYS A 119 46.10 25.94 21.62
N ARG A 120 46.97 25.08 21.07
CA ARG A 120 48.20 24.67 21.76
C ARG A 120 49.20 25.83 21.69
N VAL A 121 48.91 26.88 22.46
CA VAL A 121 49.80 28.03 22.67
C VAL A 121 51.08 27.47 23.28
N PRO A 122 52.26 27.65 22.65
CA PRO A 122 53.52 27.35 23.30
C PRO A 122 53.58 28.17 24.59
N ALA A 123 53.76 27.51 25.74
CA ALA A 123 54.16 28.18 26.96
C ALA A 123 55.59 28.70 26.76
N LEU A 124 55.69 29.84 26.06
CA LEU A 124 56.91 30.59 25.87
C LEU A 124 56.54 32.05 26.08
N VAL A 125 56.55 32.50 27.33
CA VAL A 125 57.40 33.61 27.78
C VAL A 125 57.73 33.35 29.29
N PRO A 126 58.96 33.63 29.77
CA PRO A 126 59.43 33.40 31.15
C PRO A 126 58.71 34.21 32.23
#